data_AF-A3U3R3-F1
#
_entry.id   AF-A3U3R3-F1
#
_cell.length_a   1.000
_cell.length_b   1.000
_cell.length_c   1.000
_cell.angle_alpha   90.00
_cell.angle_beta   90.00
_cell.angle_gamma   90.00
#
_symmetry.space_group_name_H-M   'P 1'
#
loop_
_entity.id
_entity.type
_entity.pdbx_description
1 polymer ?
#
loop_
_entity_poly.entity_id
_entity_poly.type
_entity_poly.pdbx_seq_one_letter_code
_entity_poly.pdbx_strand_id
1 'polypeptide(L)'
;MDANGNVTLRIDGTVKWFDPGRGFGFVVSEDGGPDILLHANVLRNFGQSSVADGAKISILAQTTQRGVQAVEVVAVESVISTDSPGLDDFKSLSAEDLRSTPLEPARVKWFNKDKGFGFANVFGGTDDVFIHVEVLRASGLADLQPGEAVALRVIDGRRGKMASEVSTWETALNDRTGG
;
A
#
# COMPACT_ATOMS: atom_id res chain seq x y z
N MET A 1 -25.04 -11.81 4.56
CA MET A 1 -25.21 -13.16 4.00
C MET A 1 -25.10 -13.00 2.49
N ASP A 2 -24.11 -13.63 1.87
CA ASP A 2 -23.99 -13.62 0.41
C ASP A 2 -24.97 -14.62 -0.23
N ALA A 3 -25.01 -14.66 -1.57
CA ALA A 3 -25.91 -15.52 -2.34
C ALA A 3 -25.74 -17.04 -2.07
N ASN A 4 -24.69 -17.43 -1.34
CA ASN A 4 -24.36 -18.81 -1.00
C ASN A 4 -24.59 -19.15 0.48
N GLY A 5 -25.12 -18.22 1.28
CA GLY A 5 -25.37 -18.42 2.70
C GLY A 5 -24.11 -18.38 3.58
N ASN A 6 -22.97 -17.95 3.04
CA ASN A 6 -21.77 -17.75 3.84
C ASN A 6 -21.90 -16.45 4.65
N VAL A 7 -21.49 -16.54 5.92
CA VAL A 7 -21.41 -15.39 6.81
C VAL A 7 -20.04 -14.75 6.60
N THR A 8 -20.05 -13.54 6.07
CA THR A 8 -18.86 -12.70 5.98
C THR A 8 -18.73 -11.91 7.27
N LEU A 9 -17.56 -12.00 7.90
CA LEU A 9 -17.21 -11.28 9.12
C LEU A 9 -16.12 -10.26 8.81
N ARG A 10 -16.24 -9.07 9.36
CA ARG A 10 -15.15 -8.10 9.35
C ARG A 10 -14.12 -8.53 10.39
N ILE A 11 -12.86 -8.58 9.98
CA ILE A 11 -11.73 -8.99 10.81
C ILE A 11 -10.63 -7.96 10.65
N ASP A 12 -10.15 -7.46 11.78
CA ASP A 12 -8.94 -6.65 11.88
C ASP A 12 -7.76 -7.55 12.22
N GLY A 13 -6.65 -7.34 11.54
CA GLY A 13 -5.54 -8.27 11.55
C GLY A 13 -4.22 -7.66 11.12
N THR A 14 -3.20 -8.51 11.08
CA THR A 14 -1.87 -8.16 10.61
C THR A 14 -1.45 -9.13 9.50
N VAL A 15 -0.89 -8.60 8.42
CA VAL A 15 -0.33 -9.41 7.33
C VAL A 15 0.86 -10.18 7.86
N LYS A 16 0.74 -11.51 7.91
CA LYS A 16 1.83 -12.41 8.31
C LYS A 16 2.91 -12.44 7.24
N TRP A 17 2.47 -12.58 5.99
CA TRP A 17 3.30 -12.48 4.79
C TRP A 17 2.41 -12.43 3.55
N PHE A 18 2.93 -11.85 2.48
CA PHE A 18 2.31 -11.91 1.15
C PHE A 18 3.39 -12.07 0.08
N ASP A 19 3.15 -12.98 -0.86
CA ASP A 19 4.03 -13.22 -1.99
C ASP A 19 3.32 -12.78 -3.29
N PRO A 20 3.71 -11.64 -3.88
CA PRO A 20 3.10 -11.14 -5.11
C PRO A 20 3.37 -12.05 -6.32
N GLY A 21 4.51 -12.75 -6.35
CA GLY A 21 4.86 -13.67 -7.43
C GLY A 21 4.01 -14.95 -7.39
N ARG A 22 3.70 -15.46 -6.20
CA ARG A 22 2.78 -16.59 -6.00
C ARG A 22 1.31 -16.18 -6.03
N GLY A 23 1.02 -14.91 -5.80
CA GLY A 23 -0.32 -14.34 -5.85
C GLY A 23 -1.18 -14.62 -4.60
N PHE A 24 -0.56 -14.96 -3.47
CA PHE A 24 -1.29 -15.16 -2.21
C PHE A 24 -0.41 -14.90 -0.98
N GLY A 25 -1.07 -14.75 0.17
CA GLY A 25 -0.47 -14.58 1.48
C GLY A 25 -1.44 -14.94 2.59
N PHE A 26 -1.08 -14.59 3.82
CA PHE A 26 -1.92 -14.84 4.99
C PHE A 26 -1.97 -13.64 5.92
N VAL A 27 -3.14 -13.44 6.53
CA VAL A 27 -3.41 -12.47 7.57
C VAL A 27 -3.71 -13.21 8.87
N VAL A 28 -3.21 -12.69 9.98
CA VAL A 28 -3.51 -13.18 11.33
C VAL A 28 -4.48 -12.20 11.97
N SER A 29 -5.62 -12.71 12.44
CA SER A 29 -6.60 -11.94 13.21
C SER A 29 -6.02 -11.48 14.55
N GLU A 30 -6.33 -10.27 14.98
CA GLU A 30 -5.92 -9.77 16.31
C GLU A 30 -6.64 -10.51 17.45
N ASP A 31 -7.87 -10.96 17.21
CA ASP A 31 -8.65 -11.77 18.15
C ASP A 31 -8.18 -13.24 18.22
N GLY A 32 -7.16 -13.59 17.44
CA GLY A 32 -6.67 -14.96 17.25
C GLY A 32 -7.56 -15.79 16.31
N GLY A 33 -7.23 -17.07 16.17
CA GLY A 33 -7.91 -18.00 15.26
C GLY A 33 -6.99 -18.51 14.13
N PRO A 34 -7.56 -19.16 13.10
CA PRO A 34 -6.80 -19.69 11.98
C PRO A 34 -6.24 -18.57 11.09
N ASP A 35 -5.12 -18.86 10.42
CA ASP A 35 -4.56 -17.99 9.38
C ASP A 35 -5.62 -17.76 8.27
N ILE A 36 -5.84 -16.50 7.93
CA ILE A 36 -6.82 -16.09 6.92
C ILE A 36 -6.10 -15.97 5.58
N LEU A 37 -6.53 -16.75 4.58
CA LEU A 37 -5.94 -16.69 3.25
C LEU A 37 -6.26 -15.35 2.57
N LEU A 38 -5.23 -14.64 2.14
CA LEU A 38 -5.33 -13.41 1.35
C LEU A 38 -4.90 -13.68 -0.09
N HIS A 39 -5.83 -13.62 -1.03
CA HIS A 39 -5.55 -13.83 -2.45
C HIS A 39 -5.22 -12.51 -3.17
N ALA A 40 -4.33 -12.53 -4.15
CA ALA A 40 -3.94 -11.32 -4.89
C ALA A 40 -5.11 -10.64 -5.60
N ASN A 41 -6.16 -11.37 -5.98
CA ASN A 41 -7.38 -10.75 -6.54
C ASN A 41 -8.07 -9.82 -5.52
N VAL A 42 -8.05 -10.17 -4.24
CA VAL A 42 -8.69 -9.40 -3.18
C VAL A 42 -7.96 -8.07 -2.99
N LEU A 43 -6.61 -8.10 -3.02
CA LEU A 43 -5.79 -6.88 -3.03
C LEU A 43 -5.96 -6.07 -4.32
N ARG A 44 -5.97 -6.72 -5.49
CA ARG A 44 -6.16 -6.03 -6.77
C ARG A 44 -7.50 -5.31 -6.85
N ASN A 45 -8.56 -5.91 -6.31
CA ASN A 45 -9.88 -5.28 -6.22
C ASN A 45 -9.88 -4.06 -5.28
N PHE A 46 -8.99 -4.04 -4.29
CA PHE A 46 -8.74 -2.88 -3.43
C PHE A 46 -7.78 -1.85 -4.07
N GLY A 47 -7.25 -2.14 -5.27
CA GLY A 47 -6.33 -1.25 -5.98
C GLY A 47 -4.85 -1.42 -5.59
N GLN A 48 -4.48 -2.49 -4.87
CA GLN A 48 -3.10 -2.81 -4.52
C GLN A 48 -2.61 -4.08 -5.20
N SER A 49 -1.36 -4.07 -5.67
CA SER A 49 -0.70 -5.26 -6.24
C SER A 49 0.08 -6.08 -5.20
N SER A 50 0.41 -5.46 -4.07
CA SER A 50 1.19 -6.05 -2.98
C SER A 50 0.74 -5.49 -1.63
N VAL A 51 1.14 -6.16 -0.54
CA VAL A 51 0.95 -5.66 0.83
C VAL A 51 2.16 -6.01 1.69
N ALA A 52 2.60 -5.09 2.54
CA ALA A 52 3.78 -5.24 3.38
C ALA A 52 3.59 -6.32 4.46
N ASP A 53 4.68 -6.99 4.81
CA ASP A 53 4.74 -7.85 5.99
C ASP A 53 4.59 -7.00 7.26
N GLY A 54 3.74 -7.45 8.18
CA GLY A 54 3.42 -6.70 9.40
C GLY A 54 2.43 -5.55 9.21
N ALA A 55 1.93 -5.29 8.00
CA ALA A 55 0.92 -4.26 7.76
C ALA A 55 -0.38 -4.57 8.52
N LYS A 56 -0.97 -3.57 9.16
CA LYS A 56 -2.32 -3.65 9.73
C LYS A 56 -3.34 -3.60 8.61
N ILE A 57 -4.31 -4.50 8.65
CA ILE A 57 -5.28 -4.68 7.58
C ILE A 57 -6.65 -5.03 8.16
N SER A 58 -7.68 -4.37 7.64
CA SER A 58 -9.09 -4.71 7.88
C SER A 58 -9.61 -5.44 6.65
N ILE A 59 -10.13 -6.66 6.84
CA ILE A 59 -10.69 -7.48 5.75
C ILE A 59 -12.09 -7.96 6.08
N LEU A 60 -12.86 -8.24 5.05
CA LEU A 60 -14.01 -9.11 5.16
C LEU A 60 -13.55 -10.53 4.87
N ALA A 61 -13.88 -11.48 5.75
CA ALA A 61 -13.50 -12.88 5.62
C ALA A 61 -14.69 -13.81 5.75
N GLN A 62 -14.62 -14.95 5.07
CA GLN A 62 -15.62 -16.01 5.14
C GLN A 62 -14.98 -17.31 5.59
N THR A 63 -15.70 -18.08 6.40
CA THR A 63 -15.31 -19.45 6.74
C THR A 63 -15.77 -20.42 5.66
N THR A 64 -14.85 -21.19 5.12
CA THR A 64 -15.12 -22.20 4.09
C THR A 64 -14.72 -23.59 4.61
N GLN A 65 -15.06 -24.64 3.85
CA GLN A 65 -14.60 -26.01 4.13
C GLN A 65 -13.06 -26.15 4.09
N ARG A 66 -12.35 -25.21 3.46
CA ARG A 66 -10.89 -25.20 3.32
C ARG A 66 -10.19 -24.22 4.26
N GLY A 67 -10.92 -23.65 5.21
CA GLY A 67 -10.41 -22.62 6.14
C GLY A 67 -11.01 -21.24 5.90
N VAL A 68 -10.45 -20.23 6.55
CA VAL A 68 -10.93 -18.84 6.48
C VAL A 68 -10.23 -18.11 5.34
N GLN A 69 -11.01 -17.40 4.53
CA GLN A 69 -10.50 -16.69 3.35
C GLN A 69 -11.00 -15.25 3.34
N ALA A 70 -10.10 -14.32 3.02
CA ALA A 70 -10.46 -12.94 2.73
C ALA A 70 -11.29 -12.88 1.45
N VAL A 71 -12.38 -12.13 1.48
CA VAL A 71 -13.22 -11.84 0.30
C VAL A 71 -13.04 -10.42 -0.19
N GLU A 72 -12.70 -9.50 0.72
CA GLU A 72 -12.54 -8.07 0.44
C GLU A 72 -11.52 -7.46 1.40
N VAL A 73 -10.67 -6.56 0.91
CA VAL A 73 -9.89 -5.67 1.79
C VAL A 73 -10.68 -4.39 2.00
N VAL A 74 -10.92 -4.05 3.26
CA VAL A 74 -11.64 -2.84 3.64
C VAL A 74 -10.67 -1.68 3.83
N ALA A 75 -9.51 -1.93 4.44
CA ALA A 75 -8.47 -0.92 4.64
C ALA A 75 -7.11 -1.59 4.86
N VAL A 76 -6.04 -0.90 4.44
CA VAL A 76 -4.66 -1.19 4.82
C VAL A 76 -4.14 0.06 5.52
N GLU A 77 -3.67 -0.07 6.75
CA GLU A 77 -3.18 1.07 7.53
C GLU A 77 -1.80 1.48 7.00
N SER A 78 -1.68 2.76 6.65
CA SER A 78 -0.41 3.40 6.32
C SER A 78 0.19 4.01 7.58
N VAL A 79 1.38 3.57 7.97
CA VAL A 79 2.17 4.19 9.03
C VAL A 79 3.10 5.21 8.40
N ILE A 80 2.90 6.49 8.66
CA ILE A 80 3.85 7.53 8.22
C ILE A 80 5.12 7.36 9.05
N SER A 81 6.12 6.65 8.51
CA SER A 81 7.41 6.46 9.18
C SER A 81 8.21 7.77 9.14
N THR A 82 8.17 8.54 10.23
CA THR A 82 9.01 9.74 10.42
C THR A 82 10.48 9.40 10.73
N ASP A 83 10.80 8.11 10.92
CA ASP A 83 12.10 7.64 11.45
C ASP A 83 12.90 6.78 10.46
N SER A 84 12.60 6.87 9.16
CA SER A 84 13.27 6.06 8.13
C SER A 84 14.73 6.51 7.90
N PRO A 85 15.71 5.59 7.78
CA PRO A 85 17.05 5.94 7.31
C PRO A 85 17.01 6.37 5.84
N GLY A 86 17.56 7.56 5.52
CA GLY A 86 17.38 8.23 4.22
C GLY A 86 16.42 9.42 4.26
N LEU A 87 15.76 9.61 5.42
CA LEU A 87 14.80 10.66 5.71
C LEU A 87 15.42 11.90 6.38
N ASP A 88 16.75 12.10 6.31
CA ASP A 88 17.37 13.35 6.76
C ASP A 88 16.85 14.57 5.98
N ASP A 89 16.35 14.35 4.76
CA ASP A 89 15.69 15.38 3.94
C ASP A 89 14.26 15.70 4.43
N PHE A 90 13.56 14.79 5.13
CA PHE A 90 12.22 15.09 5.67
C PHE A 90 12.28 15.72 7.06
N LYS A 91 13.42 15.70 7.75
CA LYS A 91 13.55 16.30 9.09
C LYS A 91 13.28 17.81 9.10
N SER A 92 13.19 18.45 7.93
CA SER A 92 12.83 19.87 7.79
C SER A 92 11.36 20.13 7.48
N LEU A 93 10.53 19.12 7.16
CA LEU A 93 9.10 19.29 6.90
C LEU A 93 8.29 18.71 8.06
N SER A 94 7.30 19.46 8.55
CA SER A 94 6.41 18.93 9.59
C SER A 94 5.50 17.86 9.00
N ALA A 95 5.03 16.90 9.81
CA ALA A 95 4.08 15.88 9.38
C ALA A 95 2.79 16.48 8.79
N GLU A 96 2.44 17.70 9.19
CA GLU A 96 1.28 18.45 8.68
C GLU A 96 1.53 18.94 7.24
N ASP A 97 2.72 19.45 6.95
CA ASP A 97 3.08 19.93 5.60
C ASP A 97 3.05 18.78 4.59
N LEU A 98 3.57 17.61 4.99
CA LEU A 98 3.53 16.39 4.20
C LEU A 98 2.09 15.97 3.87
N ARG A 99 1.18 16.00 4.86
CA ARG A 99 -0.24 15.66 4.66
C ARG A 99 -1.01 16.70 3.84
N SER A 100 -0.53 17.95 3.76
CA SER A 100 -1.14 18.97 2.91
C SER A 100 -0.66 18.92 1.45
N THR A 101 0.45 18.23 1.16
CA THR A 101 1.03 18.13 -0.19
C THR A 101 0.18 17.22 -1.07
N PRO A 102 -0.46 17.68 -2.16
CA PRO A 102 -1.39 16.88 -2.94
C PRO A 102 -0.84 15.52 -3.40
N LEU A 103 -1.72 14.53 -3.49
CA LEU A 103 -1.40 13.25 -4.15
C LEU A 103 -1.37 13.42 -5.66
N GLU A 104 -0.19 13.26 -6.24
CA GLU A 104 0.04 13.37 -7.68
C GLU A 104 -0.05 11.99 -8.35
N PRO A 105 -0.92 11.79 -9.36
CA PRO A 105 -0.94 10.58 -10.14
C PRO A 105 0.42 10.33 -10.81
N ALA A 106 0.94 9.11 -10.70
CA ALA A 106 2.23 8.74 -11.25
C ALA A 106 2.23 7.32 -11.84
N ARG A 107 3.23 7.06 -12.67
CA ARG A 107 3.52 5.77 -13.26
C ARG A 107 4.88 5.26 -12.80
N VAL A 108 4.91 4.05 -12.25
CA VAL A 108 6.16 3.40 -11.85
C VAL A 108 7.00 3.11 -13.10
N LYS A 109 8.23 3.63 -13.13
CA LYS A 109 9.19 3.37 -14.21
C LYS A 109 9.84 2.02 -13.99
N TRP A 110 10.33 1.80 -12.77
CA TRP A 110 10.83 0.53 -12.27
C TRP A 110 10.98 0.58 -10.75
N PHE A 111 10.95 -0.58 -10.10
CA PHE A 111 11.29 -0.73 -8.71
C PHE A 111 12.13 -2.00 -8.52
N ASN A 112 13.11 -1.94 -7.63
CA ASN A 112 13.95 -3.07 -7.29
C ASN A 112 13.87 -3.31 -5.78
N LYS A 113 13.09 -4.31 -5.39
CA LYS A 113 12.88 -4.71 -4.00
C LYS A 113 14.17 -5.11 -3.29
N ASP A 114 15.08 -5.81 -3.97
CA ASP A 114 16.35 -6.27 -3.39
C ASP A 114 17.29 -5.10 -3.08
N LYS A 115 17.29 -4.07 -3.94
CA LYS A 115 18.03 -2.83 -3.71
C LYS A 115 17.31 -1.86 -2.77
N GLY A 116 16.00 -2.04 -2.58
CA GLY A 116 15.16 -1.22 -1.70
C GLY A 116 14.74 0.12 -2.29
N PHE A 117 14.80 0.32 -3.62
CA PHE A 117 14.37 1.58 -4.23
C PHE A 117 13.94 1.44 -5.70
N GLY A 118 13.27 2.48 -6.19
CA GLY A 118 12.82 2.62 -7.57
C GLY A 118 12.55 4.06 -7.96
N PHE A 119 11.95 4.23 -9.14
CA PHE A 119 11.56 5.53 -9.66
C PHE A 119 10.19 5.47 -10.33
N ALA A 120 9.47 6.58 -10.27
CA ALA A 120 8.23 6.81 -10.98
C ALA A 120 8.22 8.19 -11.65
N ASN A 121 7.33 8.37 -12.62
CA ASN A 121 7.10 9.65 -13.26
C ASN A 121 5.68 10.11 -12.99
N VAL A 122 5.53 11.32 -12.45
CA VAL A 122 4.22 11.97 -12.31
C VAL A 122 3.63 12.22 -13.70
N PHE A 123 2.34 11.97 -13.89
CA PHE A 123 1.68 12.21 -15.17
C PHE A 123 1.72 13.70 -15.52
N GLY A 124 2.21 14.03 -16.72
CA GLY A 124 2.40 15.42 -17.17
C GLY A 124 3.69 16.09 -16.67
N GLY A 125 4.47 15.40 -15.83
CA GLY A 125 5.81 15.84 -15.40
C GLY A 125 6.93 15.16 -16.20
N THR A 126 8.13 15.73 -16.11
CA THR A 126 9.36 15.15 -16.70
C THR A 126 10.34 14.61 -15.66
N ASP A 127 10.11 14.93 -14.39
CA ASP A 127 11.03 14.57 -13.30
C ASP A 127 10.85 13.10 -12.90
N ASP A 128 11.97 12.43 -12.65
CA ASP A 128 12.00 11.11 -12.02
C ASP A 128 11.83 11.30 -10.50
N VAL A 129 10.75 10.76 -9.93
CA VAL A 129 10.49 10.75 -8.49
C VAL A 129 11.11 9.50 -7.88
N PHE A 130 12.04 9.69 -6.96
CA PHE A 130 12.66 8.59 -6.22
C PHE A 130 11.69 7.98 -5.21
N ILE A 131 11.62 6.64 -5.17
CA ILE A 131 10.78 5.91 -4.23
C ILE A 131 11.64 4.94 -3.42
N HIS A 132 11.59 5.05 -2.10
CA HIS A 132 12.31 4.16 -1.18
C HIS A 132 11.39 3.04 -0.64
N VAL A 133 11.94 1.85 -0.41
CA VAL A 133 11.18 0.69 0.12
C VAL A 133 10.53 0.98 1.46
N GLU A 134 11.14 1.83 2.27
CA GLU A 134 10.58 2.20 3.56
C GLU A 134 9.32 3.06 3.39
N VAL A 135 9.24 3.88 2.35
CA VAL A 135 8.01 4.64 2.02
C VAL A 135 6.91 3.70 1.53
N LEU A 136 7.25 2.67 0.74
CA LEU A 136 6.28 1.63 0.38
C LEU A 136 5.75 0.91 1.62
N ARG A 137 6.64 0.43 2.49
CA ARG A 137 6.28 -0.31 3.71
C ARG A 137 5.43 0.55 4.63
N ALA A 138 5.82 1.82 4.81
CA ALA A 138 5.03 2.84 5.48
C ALA A 138 3.63 2.94 4.89
N SER A 139 3.50 2.97 3.57
CA SER A 139 2.20 2.97 2.89
C SER A 139 1.51 1.59 2.78
N GLY A 140 2.01 0.57 3.50
CA GLY A 140 1.44 -0.77 3.51
C GLY A 140 1.72 -1.60 2.26
N LEU A 141 2.60 -1.14 1.35
CA LEU A 141 2.99 -1.82 0.11
C LEU A 141 4.31 -2.58 0.29
N ALA A 142 4.48 -3.71 -0.40
CA ALA A 142 5.73 -4.49 -0.36
C ALA A 142 6.59 -4.33 -1.62
N ASP A 143 5.97 -3.98 -2.74
CA ASP A 143 6.59 -3.94 -4.06
C ASP A 143 5.76 -3.08 -5.03
N LEU A 144 6.38 -2.68 -6.13
CA LEU A 144 5.76 -1.94 -7.22
C LEU A 144 6.16 -2.53 -8.58
N GLN A 145 5.18 -2.69 -9.48
CA GLN A 145 5.40 -3.25 -10.80
C GLN A 145 5.75 -2.17 -11.83
N PRO A 146 6.66 -2.42 -12.78
CA PRO A 146 6.91 -1.50 -13.89
C PRO A 146 5.61 -1.20 -14.66
N GLY A 147 5.34 0.08 -14.83
CA GLY A 147 4.15 0.59 -15.50
C GLY A 147 2.90 0.70 -14.61
N GLU A 148 2.95 0.29 -13.34
CA GLU A 148 1.86 0.42 -12.38
C GLU A 148 1.46 1.89 -12.16
N ALA A 149 0.15 2.16 -12.10
CA ALA A 149 -0.39 3.47 -11.80
C ALA A 149 -0.56 3.60 -10.29
N VAL A 150 0.01 4.66 -9.71
CA VAL A 150 0.00 4.95 -8.27
C VAL A 150 -0.26 6.44 -8.05
N ALA A 151 -0.54 6.80 -6.81
CA ALA A 151 -0.56 8.19 -6.36
C ALA A 151 0.65 8.45 -5.45
N LEU A 152 1.37 9.54 -5.67
CA LEU A 152 2.55 9.88 -4.88
C LEU A 152 2.37 11.26 -4.26
N ARG A 153 2.67 11.39 -2.97
CA ARG A 153 3.00 12.70 -2.42
C ARG A 153 4.46 12.96 -2.73
N VAL A 154 4.74 14.04 -3.46
CA VAL A 154 6.09 14.35 -3.95
C VAL A 154 6.65 15.53 -3.19
N ILE A 155 7.84 15.36 -2.64
CA ILE A 155 8.59 16.43 -1.97
C ILE A 155 9.92 16.69 -2.68
N ASP A 156 10.48 17.88 -2.46
CA ASP A 156 11.81 18.24 -2.90
C ASP A 156 12.87 17.81 -1.88
N GLY A 157 13.64 16.77 -2.22
CA GLY A 157 14.80 16.34 -1.45
C GLY A 157 16.11 16.93 -1.98
N ARG A 158 17.22 16.73 -1.26
CA ARG A 158 18.56 17.19 -1.66
C ARG A 158 19.06 16.56 -2.95
N ARG A 159 18.54 15.38 -3.28
CA ARG A 159 18.93 14.58 -4.46
C ARG A 159 17.87 14.59 -5.57
N GLY A 160 16.90 15.51 -5.49
CA GLY A 160 15.79 15.62 -6.44
C GLY A 160 14.44 15.28 -5.81
N LYS A 161 13.42 15.15 -6.66
CA LYS A 161 12.05 14.80 -6.26
C LYS A 161 12.01 13.40 -5.63
N MET A 162 11.32 13.25 -4.52
CA MET A 162 11.12 11.96 -3.88
C MET A 162 9.70 11.78 -3.35
N ALA A 163 9.26 10.53 -3.27
CA ALA A 163 7.97 10.17 -2.72
C ALA A 163 8.04 10.17 -1.18
N SER A 164 7.09 10.84 -0.56
CA SER A 164 6.84 10.80 0.88
C SER A 164 5.74 9.82 1.29
N GLU A 165 4.86 9.49 0.35
CA GLU A 165 3.77 8.55 0.51
C GLU A 165 3.48 7.90 -0.85
N VAL A 166 3.12 6.61 -0.85
CA VAL A 166 2.67 5.89 -2.04
C VAL A 166 1.27 5.34 -1.79
N SER A 167 0.28 5.87 -2.48
CA SER A 167 -1.12 5.44 -2.37
C SER A 167 -1.62 4.83 -3.69
N THR A 168 -2.78 4.19 -3.66
CA THR A 168 -3.42 3.69 -4.89
C THR A 168 -3.81 4.86 -5.79
N TRP A 169 -3.84 4.63 -7.11
CA TRP A 169 -4.17 5.69 -8.07
C TRP A 169 -5.58 6.28 -7.84
N GLU A 170 -6.53 5.47 -7.33
CA GLU A 170 -7.90 5.88 -7.02
C GLU A 170 -7.94 6.90 -5.86
N THR A 171 -7.01 6.81 -4.90
CA THR A 171 -6.93 7.77 -3.79
C THR A 171 -6.68 9.19 -4.31
N ALA A 172 -5.85 9.37 -5.34
CA ALA A 172 -5.63 10.68 -5.96
C ALA A 172 -6.89 11.25 -6.66
N LEU A 173 -7.79 10.38 -7.15
CA LEU A 173 -9.06 10.83 -7.72
C LEU A 173 -10.00 11.34 -6.63
N ASN A 174 -10.05 10.63 -5.50
CA ASN A 174 -10.92 11.00 -4.39
C ASN A 174 -10.44 12.28 -3.68
N ASP A 175 -9.13 12.49 -3.56
CA ASP A 175 -8.54 13.69 -2.94
C ASP A 175 -8.90 14.99 -3.71
N ARG A 176 -9.08 14.92 -5.03
CA ARG A 176 -9.48 16.08 -5.86
C ARG A 176 -10.96 16.43 -5.78
N THR A 177 -11.80 15.57 -5.21
CA THR A 177 -13.26 15.73 -5.20
C THR A 177 -13.81 16.15 -3.83
N GLY A 178 -12.96 16.23 -2.80
CA GLY A 178 -13.32 16.58 -1.42
C GLY A 178 -13.09 18.04 -1.03
N GLY A 179 -13.33 19.00 -1.96
CA GLY A 179 -13.23 20.44 -1.72
C GLY A 179 -14.59 21.12 -1.56
#